data_AF-A0A7C1ZJ27-F1
#
_entry.id   AF-A0A7C1ZJ27-F1
#
_cell.length_a   1.000
_cell.length_b   1.000
_cell.length_c   1.000
_cell.angle_alpha   90.00
_cell.angle_beta   90.00
_cell.angle_gamma   90.00
#
_symmetry.space_group_name_H-M   'P 1'
#
loop_
_entity.id
_entity.type
_entity.pdbx_description
1 polymer ?
#
loop_
_entity_poly.entity_id
_entity_poly.type
_entity_poly.pdbx_seq_one_letter_code
_entity_poly.pdbx_strand_id
1 'polypeptide(L)'
;MRQQDIDRFWQKVQISPAPNGCWEWLGNKFSNGYGEFWLDGHNIDSHRIAYQLHIGPIMDGLVLDHSCKNHGCVNPSHLEPVTQVENCRRGNTGKHQTLKECCPKGHPYIGHNLLLYGDGRRRCRTCRNEWSLRYVRSKK
;
A
#
# COMPACT_ATOMS: atom_id res chain seq x y z
N MET A 1 -6.68 -23.94 8.03
CA MET A 1 -5.72 -24.12 6.93
C MET A 1 -4.91 -25.38 7.19
N ARG A 2 -4.72 -26.25 6.19
CA ARG A 2 -3.91 -27.47 6.34
C ARG A 2 -2.42 -27.14 6.24
N GLN A 3 -1.55 -27.95 6.85
CA GLN A 3 -0.10 -27.73 6.82
C GLN A 3 0.43 -27.63 5.37
N GLN A 4 -0.04 -28.49 4.48
CA GLN A 4 0.33 -28.47 3.06
C GLN A 4 0.01 -27.12 2.38
N ASP A 5 -1.08 -26.46 2.77
CA ASP A 5 -1.43 -25.15 2.25
C ASP A 5 -0.50 -24.05 2.78
N ILE A 6 -0.10 -24.15 4.05
CA ILE A 6 0.89 -23.26 4.68
C ILE A 6 2.24 -23.39 3.97
N ASP A 7 2.71 -24.61 3.73
CA ASP A 7 3.99 -24.86 3.05
C ASP A 7 3.97 -24.32 1.61
N ARG A 8 2.88 -24.58 0.88
CA ARG A 8 2.66 -24.04 -0.48
C ARG A 8 2.61 -22.52 -0.49
N PHE A 9 2.09 -21.89 0.57
CA PHE A 9 2.10 -20.44 0.72
C PHE A 9 3.54 -19.93 0.87
N TRP A 10 4.32 -20.48 1.80
CA TRP A 10 5.68 -20.00 2.08
C TRP A 10 6.67 -20.25 0.93
N GLN A 11 6.47 -21.26 0.10
CA GLN A 11 7.23 -21.44 -1.14
C GLN A 11 7.10 -20.28 -2.13
N LYS A 12 6.06 -19.45 -1.99
CA LYS A 12 5.78 -18.30 -2.85
C LYS A 12 6.14 -16.97 -2.19
N VAL A 13 6.87 -16.98 -1.07
CA VAL A 13 7.26 -15.77 -0.35
C VAL A 13 8.77 -15.63 -0.34
N GLN A 14 9.26 -14.50 -0.85
CA GLN A 14 10.66 -14.12 -0.73
C GLN A 14 10.81 -13.09 0.39
N ILE A 15 11.42 -13.50 1.50
CA ILE A 15 11.70 -12.62 2.64
C ILE A 15 12.93 -11.76 2.32
N SER A 16 12.79 -10.44 2.43
CA SER A 16 13.91 -9.52 2.28
C SER A 16 14.94 -9.72 3.41
N PRO A 17 16.25 -9.68 3.11
CA PRO A 17 17.30 -9.75 4.13
C PRO A 17 17.43 -8.44 4.93
N ALA A 18 16.81 -7.34 4.46
CA ALA A 18 16.85 -6.07 5.17
C ALA A 18 15.97 -6.13 6.44
N PRO A 19 16.40 -5.53 7.56
CA PRO A 19 15.54 -5.35 8.72
C PRO A 19 14.24 -4.64 8.34
N ASN A 20 13.10 -5.21 8.73
CA ASN A 20 11.77 -4.72 8.36
C ASN A 20 11.58 -4.57 6.84
N GLY A 21 12.24 -5.42 6.04
CA GLY A 21 12.06 -5.46 4.59
C GLY A 21 10.70 -6.06 4.19
N CYS A 22 10.31 -5.84 2.94
CA CYS A 22 9.11 -6.47 2.40
C CYS A 22 9.29 -7.99 2.24
N TRP A 23 8.23 -8.75 2.45
CA TRP A 23 8.16 -10.16 2.08
C TRP A 23 7.42 -10.23 0.76
N GLU A 24 8.14 -10.39 -0.34
CA GLU A 24 7.58 -10.30 -1.68
C GLU A 24 6.80 -11.56 -2.02
N TRP A 25 5.56 -11.40 -2.44
CA TRP A 25 4.79 -12.47 -3.07
C TRP A 25 5.34 -12.78 -4.46
N LEU A 26 5.64 -14.03 -4.73
CA LEU A 26 6.13 -14.54 -6.02
C LEU A 26 5.03 -15.25 -6.83
N GLY A 27 3.84 -15.44 -6.26
CA GLY A 27 2.70 -16.05 -6.93
C GLY A 27 1.95 -15.10 -7.87
N ASN A 28 0.74 -15.50 -8.27
CA ASN A 28 -0.11 -14.67 -9.13
C ASN A 28 -0.43 -13.34 -8.45
N LYS A 29 -0.51 -12.28 -9.26
CA LYS A 29 -0.87 -10.94 -8.81
C LYS A 29 -1.90 -10.34 -9.76
N PHE A 30 -2.82 -9.56 -9.20
CA PHE A 30 -3.67 -8.68 -9.98
C PHE A 30 -2.87 -7.54 -10.61
N SER A 31 -3.47 -6.84 -11.58
CA SER A 31 -2.87 -5.68 -12.26
C SER A 31 -2.53 -4.52 -11.32
N ASN A 32 -3.20 -4.44 -10.17
CA ASN A 32 -2.94 -3.46 -9.12
C ASN A 32 -1.84 -3.90 -8.11
N GLY A 33 -1.23 -5.08 -8.31
CA GLY A 33 -0.10 -5.59 -7.54
C GLY A 33 -0.46 -6.48 -6.34
N TYR A 34 -1.74 -6.62 -5.99
CA TYR A 34 -2.15 -7.52 -4.91
C TYR A 34 -1.94 -8.98 -5.30
N GLY A 35 -1.31 -9.75 -4.41
CA GLY A 35 -1.09 -11.18 -4.62
C GLY A 35 -2.32 -12.03 -4.34
N GLU A 36 -2.49 -13.10 -5.10
CA GLU A 36 -3.56 -14.09 -4.93
C GLU A 36 -2.98 -15.45 -4.51
N PHE A 37 -3.71 -16.13 -3.63
CA PHE A 37 -3.46 -17.49 -3.21
C PHE A 37 -4.74 -18.33 -3.28
N TRP A 38 -4.72 -19.38 -4.09
CA TRP A 38 -5.84 -20.32 -4.20
C TRP A 38 -5.93 -21.22 -2.97
N LEU A 39 -7.01 -21.14 -2.18
CA LEU A 39 -7.25 -21.96 -0.99
C LEU A 39 -8.73 -22.35 -0.96
N ASP A 40 -9.04 -23.59 -0.60
CA ASP A 40 -10.42 -24.08 -0.40
C ASP A 40 -11.39 -23.71 -1.55
N GLY A 41 -10.92 -23.86 -2.79
CA GLY A 41 -11.72 -23.68 -4.00
C GLY A 41 -11.90 -22.23 -4.47
N HIS A 42 -11.21 -21.25 -3.89
CA HIS A 42 -11.29 -19.84 -4.29
C HIS A 42 -9.96 -19.09 -4.10
N ASN A 43 -9.83 -17.91 -4.74
CA ASN A 43 -8.69 -17.03 -4.53
C ASN A 43 -8.88 -16.18 -3.27
N ILE A 44 -7.83 -16.10 -2.44
CA ILE A 44 -7.74 -15.23 -1.27
C ILE A 44 -6.51 -14.34 -1.42
N ASP A 45 -6.60 -13.09 -1.00
CA ASP A 45 -5.45 -12.19 -1.04
C ASP A 45 -4.29 -12.71 -0.18
N SER A 46 -3.09 -12.80 -0.76
CA SER A 46 -1.92 -13.40 -0.12
C SER A 46 -1.52 -12.67 1.17
N HIS A 47 -1.67 -11.35 1.23
CA HIS A 47 -1.38 -10.57 2.43
C HIS A 47 -2.34 -10.88 3.59
N ARG A 48 -3.62 -11.19 3.31
CA ARG A 48 -4.59 -11.63 4.33
C ARG A 48 -4.22 -12.99 4.90
N ILE A 49 -3.76 -13.91 4.05
CA ILE A 49 -3.26 -15.21 4.49
C ILE A 49 -2.07 -15.05 5.44
N ALA A 50 -1.06 -14.27 5.05
CA ALA A 50 0.11 -14.07 5.91
C ALA A 50 -0.24 -13.41 7.25
N TYR A 51 -1.12 -12.41 7.25
CA TYR A 51 -1.62 -11.78 8.47
C TYR A 51 -2.30 -12.80 9.38
N GLN A 52 -3.20 -13.63 8.84
CA GLN A 52 -3.92 -14.64 9.60
C GLN A 52 -3.00 -15.73 10.17
N LEU A 53 -1.96 -16.11 9.44
CA LEU A 53 -0.98 -17.10 9.91
C LEU A 53 -0.08 -16.59 11.04
N HIS A 54 0.21 -15.28 11.07
CA HIS A 54 1.17 -14.70 12.02
C HIS A 54 0.52 -13.99 13.21
N ILE A 55 -0.59 -13.30 12.97
CA ILE A 55 -1.24 -12.42 13.94
C ILE A 55 -2.60 -13.00 14.34
N GLY A 56 -3.37 -13.50 13.38
CA GLY A 56 -4.65 -14.16 13.62
C GLY A 56 -5.82 -13.53 12.85
N PRO A 57 -7.07 -13.79 13.28
CA PRO A 57 -8.25 -13.41 12.52
C PRO A 57 -8.35 -11.89 12.34
N ILE A 58 -8.75 -11.48 11.14
CA ILE A 58 -9.07 -10.08 10.83
C ILE A 58 -10.51 -9.86 11.29
N MET A 59 -10.72 -8.94 12.24
CA MET A 59 -12.06 -8.65 12.76
C MET A 59 -13.00 -8.14 11.67
N ASP A 60 -14.28 -8.46 11.80
CA ASP A 60 -15.31 -8.05 10.85
C ASP A 60 -15.35 -6.53 10.69
N GLY A 61 -15.50 -6.07 9.44
CA GLY A 61 -15.48 -4.65 9.08
C GLY A 61 -14.09 -4.02 8.94
N LEU A 62 -13.02 -4.77 9.20
CA LEU A 62 -11.64 -4.31 8.97
C LEU A 62 -11.06 -4.83 7.66
N VAL A 63 -10.23 -3.98 7.06
CA VAL A 63 -9.39 -4.27 5.89
C VAL A 63 -7.92 -4.03 6.25
N LEU A 64 -7.00 -4.65 5.51
CA LEU A 64 -5.56 -4.47 5.74
C LEU A 64 -5.02 -3.35 4.84
N ASP A 65 -4.40 -2.33 5.43
CA ASP A 65 -3.63 -1.30 4.72
C ASP A 65 -2.14 -1.66 4.75
N HIS A 66 -1.48 -1.54 3.60
CA HIS A 66 -0.03 -1.69 3.49
C HIS A 66 0.66 -0.39 3.90
N SER A 67 1.33 -0.40 5.05
CA SER A 67 2.14 0.75 5.49
C SER A 67 3.34 0.98 4.55
N CYS A 68 3.88 -0.09 3.97
CA CYS A 68 4.98 -0.07 3.01
C CYS A 68 4.56 0.38 1.58
N LYS A 69 3.26 0.54 1.31
CA LYS A 69 2.70 0.88 -0.01
C LYS A 69 3.13 -0.05 -1.17
N ASN A 70 3.56 -1.27 -0.83
CA ASN A 70 3.77 -2.37 -1.78
C ASN A 70 2.65 -3.41 -1.60
N HIS A 71 1.69 -3.44 -2.52
CA HIS A 71 0.56 -4.38 -2.46
C HIS A 71 0.96 -5.86 -2.59
N GLY A 72 2.14 -6.14 -3.14
CA GLY A 72 2.70 -7.50 -3.23
C GLY A 72 3.38 -7.98 -1.96
N CYS A 73 3.49 -7.12 -0.94
CA CYS A 73 4.11 -7.45 0.34
C CYS A 73 3.15 -8.25 1.22
N VAL A 74 3.66 -9.35 1.79
CA VAL A 74 2.93 -10.19 2.75
C VAL A 74 3.54 -10.15 4.15
N ASN A 75 4.47 -9.23 4.44
CA ASN A 75 5.05 -9.09 5.76
C ASN A 75 3.99 -8.60 6.76
N PRO A 76 3.64 -9.37 7.80
CA PRO A 76 2.64 -8.97 8.79
C PRO A 76 2.95 -7.65 9.50
N SER A 77 4.22 -7.29 9.69
CA SER A 77 4.61 -6.00 10.31
C SER A 77 4.26 -4.79 9.44
N HIS A 78 3.99 -5.00 8.14
CA HIS A 78 3.59 -3.97 7.19
C HIS A 78 2.08 -3.89 6.96
N LEU A 79 1.29 -4.70 7.67
CA LEU A 79 -0.16 -4.81 7.51
C LEU A 79 -0.86 -4.28 8.75
N GLU A 80 -1.68 -3.24 8.56
CA GLU A 80 -2.46 -2.62 9.62
C GLU A 80 -3.96 -2.85 9.36
N PRO A 81 -4.69 -3.50 10.30
CA PRO A 81 -6.14 -3.54 10.25
C PRO A 81 -6.72 -2.14 10.45
N VAL A 82 -7.46 -1.66 9.46
CA VAL A 82 -8.11 -0.36 9.48
C VAL A 82 -9.55 -0.49 9.03
N THR A 83 -10.38 0.50 9.35
CA THR A 83 -11.74 0.56 8.80
C THR A 83 -11.70 0.86 7.30
N GLN A 84 -12.74 0.46 6.56
CA GLN A 84 -12.86 0.81 5.13
C GLN A 84 -12.78 2.32 4.90
N VAL A 85 -13.37 3.12 5.79
CA VAL A 85 -13.35 4.58 5.74
C VAL A 85 -11.92 5.10 5.85
N GLU A 86 -11.15 4.58 6.81
CA GLU A 86 -9.76 4.99 6.99
C GLU A 86 -8.89 4.57 5.81
N ASN A 87 -9.07 3.36 5.27
CA ASN A 87 -8.37 2.91 4.07
C ASN A 87 -8.66 3.83 2.87
N CYS A 88 -9.93 4.17 2.64
CA CYS A 88 -10.34 5.11 1.59
C CYS A 88 -9.75 6.51 1.80
N ARG A 89 -9.69 6.98 3.05
CA ARG A 89 -9.07 8.27 3.41
C ARG A 89 -7.56 8.28 3.13
N ARG A 90 -6.86 7.19 3.44
CA ARG A 90 -5.42 7.02 3.20
C ARG A 90 -5.10 6.83 1.71
N GLY A 91 -6.01 6.23 0.94
CA GLY A 91 -5.87 5.96 -0.49
C GLY A 91 -5.51 7.20 -1.33
N ASN A 92 -4.99 6.98 -2.54
CA ASN A 92 -4.48 8.05 -3.44
C ASN A 92 -5.44 8.44 -4.57
N THR A 93 -6.68 7.98 -4.51
CA THR A 93 -7.67 8.19 -5.58
C THR A 93 -8.97 8.73 -4.99
N GLY A 94 -9.78 9.40 -5.82
CA GLY A 94 -11.14 9.79 -5.49
C GLY A 94 -11.27 11.06 -4.66
N LYS A 95 -12.50 11.30 -4.17
CA LYS A 95 -12.90 12.55 -3.49
C LYS A 95 -12.10 12.81 -2.21
N HIS A 96 -11.64 11.76 -1.52
CA HIS A 96 -10.83 11.91 -0.30
C HIS A 96 -9.48 12.59 -0.55
N GLN A 97 -9.00 12.68 -1.80
CA GLN A 97 -7.83 13.48 -2.13
C GLN A 97 -7.97 14.94 -1.76
N THR A 98 -9.18 15.52 -1.78
CA THR A 98 -9.40 16.93 -1.41
C THR A 98 -9.49 17.14 0.10
N LEU A 99 -9.76 16.07 0.87
CA LEU A 99 -9.82 16.12 2.33
C LEU A 99 -8.45 15.99 2.98
N LYS A 100 -7.42 15.51 2.25
CA LYS A 100 -6.08 15.39 2.81
C LYS A 100 -5.51 16.76 3.16
N GLU A 101 -4.96 16.87 4.36
CA GLU A 101 -4.25 18.07 4.84
C GLU A 101 -2.80 18.11 4.36
N CYS A 102 -2.26 16.98 3.89
CA CYS A 102 -0.90 16.86 3.38
C CYS A 102 -0.88 16.16 2.01
N CYS A 103 0.15 16.45 1.22
CA CYS A 103 0.42 15.74 -0.02
C CYS A 103 0.96 14.31 0.25
N PRO A 104 1.06 13.43 -0.76
CA PRO A 104 1.58 12.07 -0.57
C PRO A 104 3.00 11.96 0.00
N LYS A 105 3.80 13.05 -0.04
CA LYS A 105 5.13 13.12 0.59
C LYS A 105 5.11 13.71 2.01
N GLY A 106 3.94 14.03 2.56
CA GLY A 106 3.79 14.60 3.90
C GLY A 106 3.89 16.13 3.98
N HIS A 107 4.06 16.86 2.87
CA HIS A 107 4.08 18.32 2.92
C HIS A 107 2.66 18.89 3.11
N PRO A 108 2.48 19.90 3.99
CA PRO A 108 1.15 20.41 4.34
C PRO A 108 0.53 21.23 3.20
N TYR A 109 -0.76 21.02 2.94
CA TYR A 109 -1.58 21.81 2.01
C TYR A 109 -2.09 23.09 2.68
N ILE A 110 -1.15 23.97 3.05
CA ILE A 110 -1.44 25.26 3.69
C ILE A 110 -0.88 26.42 2.85
N GLY A 111 -1.62 27.53 2.82
CA GLY A 111 -1.21 28.80 2.19
C GLY A 111 -0.56 28.61 0.81
N HIS A 112 0.67 29.14 0.66
CA HIS A 112 1.41 29.08 -0.60
C HIS A 112 1.83 27.66 -1.03
N ASN A 113 1.80 26.67 -0.13
CA ASN A 113 2.17 25.31 -0.48
C ASN A 113 1.03 24.55 -1.19
N LEU A 114 -0.20 25.04 -1.08
CA LEU A 114 -1.36 24.52 -1.81
C LEU A 114 -1.53 25.24 -3.15
N LEU A 115 -1.35 24.50 -4.26
CA LEU A 115 -1.63 24.98 -5.60
C LEU A 115 -2.95 24.38 -6.09
N LEU A 116 -3.93 25.23 -6.39
CA LEU A 116 -5.22 24.83 -6.97
C LEU A 116 -5.22 25.05 -8.48
N TYR A 117 -5.75 24.08 -9.23
CA TYR A 117 -5.94 24.16 -10.67
C TYR A 117 -7.43 24.29 -11.01
N GLY A 118 -7.75 24.81 -12.20
CA GLY A 118 -9.14 25.02 -12.64
C GLY A 118 -9.97 23.73 -12.78
N ASP A 119 -9.32 22.56 -12.83
CA ASP A 119 -9.95 21.24 -12.83
C ASP A 119 -10.22 20.69 -11.41
N GLY A 120 -10.01 21.50 -10.36
CA GLY A 120 -10.18 21.12 -8.96
C GLY A 120 -9.05 20.26 -8.40
N ARG A 121 -8.00 19.96 -9.19
CA ARG A 121 -6.83 19.23 -8.68
C ARG A 121 -5.97 20.14 -7.80
N ARG A 122 -5.28 19.51 -6.85
CA ARG A 122 -4.36 20.17 -5.92
C ARG A 122 -2.95 19.65 -6.14
N ARG A 123 -1.94 20.53 -6.18
CA ARG A 123 -0.52 20.15 -6.11
C ARG A 123 0.18 20.81 -4.93
N CYS A 124 1.19 20.12 -4.43
CA CYS A 124 2.10 20.67 -3.44
C CYS A 124 3.21 21.46 -4.14
N ARG A 125 3.39 22.73 -3.75
CA ARG A 125 4.45 23.59 -4.30
C ARG A 125 5.84 23.04 -4.01
N THR A 126 6.10 22.53 -2.79
CA THR A 126 7.37 21.90 -2.43
C THR A 126 7.70 20.74 -3.37
N CYS A 127 6.76 19.81 -3.58
CA CYS A 127 6.94 18.69 -4.51
C CYS A 127 7.21 19.17 -5.95
N ARG A 128 6.52 20.23 -6.41
CA ARG A 128 6.73 20.80 -7.74
C ARG A 128 8.14 21.37 -7.89
N ASN A 129 8.62 22.10 -6.89
CA ASN A 129 9.96 22.71 -6.91
C ASN A 129 11.05 21.64 -6.88
N GLU A 130 10.91 20.61 -6.03
CA GLU A 130 11.82 19.46 -6.00
C GLU A 130 11.93 18.77 -7.37
N TRP A 131 10.80 18.54 -8.04
CA TRP A 131 10.77 17.95 -9.37
C TRP A 131 11.49 18.84 -10.39
N SER A 132 11.23 20.15 -10.37
CA SER A 132 11.88 21.11 -11.26
C SER A 132 13.40 21.12 -11.08
N LEU A 133 13.88 21.08 -9.84
CA LEU A 133 15.31 20.99 -9.53
C LEU A 133 15.93 19.70 -10.06
N ARG A 134 15.25 18.55 -9.88
CA ARG A 134 15.71 17.26 -10.42
C ARG A 134 15.79 17.27 -11.94
N TYR A 135 14.77 17.82 -12.61
CA TYR A 135 14.73 17.92 -14.08
C TYR A 135 15.89 18.76 -14.63
N VAL A 136 16.15 19.93 -14.03
CA VAL A 136 17.28 20.79 -14.44
C VAL A 136 18.62 20.08 -14.22
N ARG A 137 18.77 19.33 -13.11
CA ARG A 137 19.99 18.55 -12.84
C ARG A 137 20.21 17.41 -13.84
N SER A 138 19.16 16.75 -14.31
CA SER A 138 19.26 15.66 -15.31
C SER A 138 19.62 16.13 -16.73
N LYS A 139 19.60 17.44 -16.98
CA LYS A 139 19.90 18.06 -18.28
C LYS A 139 21.30 18.66 -18.34
N LYS A 140 22.07 18.60 -17.26
CA LYS A 140 23.50 18.92 -17.20
C LYS A 140 24.30 17.63 -17.28
#